data_AF-A0A3B9SSU2-F1
#
_entry.id   AF-A0A3B9SSU2-F1
#
_cell.length_a   1.000
_cell.length_b   1.000
_cell.length_c   1.000
_cell.angle_alpha   90.00
_cell.angle_beta   90.00
_cell.angle_gamma   90.00
#
_symmetry.space_group_name_H-M   'P 1'
#
loop_
_entity.id
_entity.type
_entity.pdbx_description
1 polymer ?
#
loop_
_entity_poly.entity_id
_entity_poly.type
_entity_poly.pdbx_seq_one_letter_code
_entity_poly.pdbx_strand_id
1 'polypeptide(L)' 'SLIYEYLEKKGCKIPVNDVWIAACCMADGGTLLTRDKHFNHIEQIEKIVLV' A
#
# COMPACT_ATOMS: atom_id res chain seq x y z
N SER A 1 9.55 -2.56 6.86
CA SER A 1 9.30 -1.34 6.07
C SER A 1 8.34 -0.47 6.87
N LEU A 2 8.35 0.86 6.68
CA LEU A 2 7.42 1.78 7.38
C LEU A 2 5.94 1.40 7.13
N ILE A 3 5.63 0.96 5.91
CA ILE A 3 4.30 0.46 5.53
C ILE A 3 3.90 -0.76 6.36
N TYR A 4 4.81 -1.73 6.52
CA TYR A 4 4.53 -2.94 7.31
C TYR A 4 4.19 -2.61 8.76
N GLU A 5 5.02 -1.79 9.41
CA GLU A 5 4.82 -1.42 10.82
C GLU A 5 3.53 -0.62 11.02
N TYR A 6 3.19 0.25 10.08
CA TYR A 6 1.92 0.98 10.08
C TYR A 6 0.72 0.03 10.01
N LEU A 7 0.74 -0.91 9.06
CA LEU A 7 -0.34 -1.88 8.87
C LEU A 7 -0.47 -2.83 10.06
N GLU A 8 0.65 -3.25 10.65
CA GLU A 8 0.67 -4.07 11.85
C GLU A 8 0.05 -3.33 13.05
N LYS A 9 0.41 -2.06 13.28
CA LYS A 9 -0.19 -1.23 14.34
C LYS A 9 -1.69 -1.00 14.13
N LYS A 10 -2.16 -0.93 12.88
CA LYS A 10 -3.61 -0.84 12.56
C LYS A 10 -4.35 -2.17 12.61
N GLY A 11 -3.67 -3.30 12.82
CA GLY A 11 -4.29 -4.63 12.76
C GLY A 11 -4.78 -5.02 11.36
N CYS A 12 -4.25 -4.38 10.31
CA CYS A 12 -4.69 -4.56 8.92
C CYS A 12 -3.55 -5.16 8.08
N LYS A 13 -3.26 -6.44 8.30
CA LYS A 13 -2.22 -7.14 7.53
C LYS A 13 -2.71 -7.43 6.11
N ILE A 14 -1.89 -7.09 5.13
CA ILE A 14 -2.07 -7.42 3.71
C ILE A 14 -0.93 -8.37 3.26
N PRO A 15 -1.04 -9.03 2.10
CA PRO A 15 0.05 -9.84 1.56
C PRO A 15 1.39 -9.09 1.51
N VAL A 16 2.50 -9.80 1.77
CA VAL A 16 3.84 -9.18 1.83
C VAL A 16 4.24 -8.52 0.50
N ASN A 17 3.78 -9.05 -0.64
CA ASN A 17 4.04 -8.45 -1.95
C ASN A 17 3.39 -7.07 -2.08
N ASP A 18 2.18 -6.89 -1.56
CA ASP A 18 1.47 -5.61 -1.59
C ASP A 18 2.19 -4.57 -0.73
N VAL A 19 2.79 -5.00 0.39
CA VAL A 19 3.65 -4.15 1.23
C VAL A 19 4.85 -3.65 0.45
N TRP A 20 5.51 -4.50 -0.34
CA TRP A 20 6.65 -4.11 -1.16
C TRP A 20 6.26 -3.19 -2.32
N ILE A 21 5.15 -3.48 -3.01
CA ILE A 21 4.61 -2.61 -4.07
C ILE A 21 4.32 -1.20 -3.51
N ALA A 22 3.68 -1.12 -2.35
CA ALA A 22 3.40 0.15 -1.69
C ALA A 22 4.68 0.89 -1.26
N ALA A 23 5.67 0.16 -0.74
CA ALA A 23 6.95 0.76 -0.35
C ALA A 23 7.70 1.35 -1.56
N CYS A 24 7.71 0.65 -2.70
CA CYS A 24 8.30 1.18 -3.94
C CYS A 24 7.56 2.43 -4.42
N CYS A 25 6.22 2.40 -4.44
CA CYS A 25 5.40 3.55 -4.84
C CYS A 25 5.67 4.78 -3.97
N MET A 26 5.77 4.57 -2.64
CA MET A 26 6.09 5.62 -1.68
C MET A 26 7.50 6.18 -1.89
N ALA A 27 8.49 5.34 -2.23
CA ALA A 27 9.86 5.76 -2.46
C ALA A 27 10.01 6.62 -3.72
N ASP A 28 9.29 6.28 -4.78
CA ASP A 28 9.36 6.98 -6.07
C ASP A 28 8.37 8.16 -6.16
N GLY A 29 7.44 8.30 -5.19
CA GLY A 29 6.42 9.36 -5.17
C GLY A 29 5.36 9.22 -6.26
N GLY A 30 5.16 8.01 -6.79
CA GLY A 30 4.21 7.73 -7.87
C GLY A 30 2.77 7.52 -7.40
N THR A 31 1.86 7.34 -8.37
CA THR A 31 0.48 6.91 -8.12
C THR A 31 0.32 5.44 -8.48
N LEU A 32 -0.12 4.62 -7.53
CA LEU A 32 -0.37 3.20 -7.77
C LEU A 32 -1.70 2.99 -8.48
N LEU A 33 -1.67 2.56 -9.74
CA LEU A 33 -2.85 2.10 -10.47
C LEU A 33 -3.05 0.59 -10.25
N THR A 34 -4.17 0.19 -9.67
CA THR A 34 -4.43 -1.22 -9.33
C THR A 34 -5.91 -1.57 -9.39
N ARG A 35 -6.25 -2.87 -9.47
CA ARG A 35 -7.60 -3.39 -9.23
C ARG A 35 -7.75 -3.97 -7.81
N ASP A 36 -6.64 -4.09 -7.10
CA ASP A 36 -6.60 -4.69 -5.78
C ASP A 36 -7.01 -3.66 -4.71
N LYS A 37 -8.03 -4.02 -3.93
CA LYS A 37 -8.58 -3.16 -2.88
C LYS A 37 -7.72 -3.17 -1.61
N HIS A 38 -6.75 -4.07 -1.45
CA HIS A 38 -5.85 -4.09 -0.29
C HIS A 38 -5.15 -2.75 -0.08
N PHE A 39 -4.77 -2.08 -1.17
CA PHE A 39 -4.07 -0.80 -1.13
C PHE A 39 -4.93 0.33 -0.53
N ASN A 40 -6.25 0.17 -0.42
CA ASN A 40 -7.11 1.13 0.27
C ASN A 40 -6.71 1.35 1.74
N HIS A 41 -6.10 0.35 2.37
CA HIS A 41 -5.64 0.44 3.76
C HIS A 41 -4.34 1.24 3.95
N ILE A 42 -3.67 1.64 2.87
CA ILE A 42 -2.37 2.32 2.88
C ILE A 42 -2.57 3.80 2.55
N GLU A 43 -2.59 4.66 3.57
CA GLU A 43 -2.86 6.11 3.42
C GLU A 43 -1.64 6.89 2.92
N GLN A 44 -0.44 6.30 2.96
CA GLN A 44 0.83 6.94 2.64
C GLN A 44 1.15 7.01 1.14
N ILE A 45 0.32 6.39 0.29
CA ILE A 45 0.52 6.37 -1.16
C ILE A 45 -0.69 6.90 -1.90
N GLU A 46 -0.44 7.63 -2.98
CA GLU A 46 -1.46 7.94 -3.97
C GLU A 46 -1.83 6.66 -4.72
N LYS A 47 -3.13 6.46 -4.93
CA LYS A 47 -3.65 5.25 -5.58
C LYS A 47 -4.92 5.51 -6.34
N ILE A 48 -5.05 4.85 -7.49
CA ILE A 48 -6.27 4.77 -8.27
C ILE A 48 -6.67 3.30 -8.29
N VAL A 49 -7.74 2.98 -7.58
CA VAL A 49 -8.30 1.62 -7.54
C VAL A 49 -9.41 1.52 -8.57
N LEU A 50 -9.15 0.76 -9.64
CA LEU A 50 -10.10 0.48 -10.70
C LEU A 50 -11.17 -0.49 -10.20
N VAL A 51 -12.42 -0.20 -10.56
CA VAL A 51 -13.58 -1.07 -10.27
C VAL A 51 -13.53 -2.34 -11.13
#